data_AF-A0A804PH41-F1
#
_entry.id   AF-A0A804PH41-F1
#
_cell.length_a   1.000
_cell.length_b   1.000
_cell.length_c   1.000
_cell.angle_alpha   90.00
_cell.angle_beta   90.00
_cell.angle_gamma   90.00
#
_symmetry.space_group_name_H-M   'P 1'
#
loop_
_entity.id
_entity.type
_entity.pdbx_description
1 polymer ?
#
loop_
_entity_poly.entity_id
_entity_poly.type
_entity_poly.pdbx_seq_one_letter_code
_entity_poly.pdbx_strand_id
1 'polypeptide(L)'
;MATGEGAEDMPNAVQNLEEELVRVNANDEEDREDMTSVETPRRSVDSTSSISKKRKKEWKGKKTSSSYPLLDVFNEVSGDLKVATMSIGKMAQAMDREASNQEKARYEDPQQKLREKAINEVRGLEFTSSEVIKAAGVFVRMPDQMGMLFALPEPLRREYIVDMLRDEAARREREVKVKVLV
;
A
#
# COMPACT_ATOMS: atom_id res chain seq x y z
N MET A 1 -30.87 -58.03 -28.55
CA MET A 1 -30.20 -57.12 -29.50
C MET A 1 -29.06 -56.45 -28.79
N ALA A 2 -27.89 -56.38 -29.41
CA ALA A 2 -26.79 -55.53 -28.98
C ALA A 2 -26.29 -54.81 -30.24
N THR A 3 -26.20 -53.49 -30.18
CA THR A 3 -25.84 -52.62 -31.30
C THR A 3 -24.81 -51.62 -30.77
N GLY A 4 -23.57 -51.78 -31.20
CA GLY A 4 -22.49 -50.84 -30.93
C GLY A 4 -22.17 -50.05 -32.20
N GLU A 5 -22.16 -48.73 -32.07
CA GLU A 5 -21.66 -47.72 -32.99
C GLU A 5 -20.85 -46.76 -32.10
N GLY A 6 -19.70 -46.21 -32.49
CA GLY A 6 -19.28 -45.89 -33.85
C GLY A 6 -19.72 -44.45 -34.17
N ALA A 7 -18.84 -43.50 -34.46
CA ALA A 7 -17.37 -43.54 -34.46
C ALA A 7 -16.81 -42.11 -34.21
N GLU A 8 -15.49 -41.95 -34.38
CA GLU A 8 -14.73 -40.75 -34.81
C GLU A 8 -15.39 -39.34 -34.69
N ASP A 9 -14.73 -38.31 -34.15
CA ASP A 9 -13.42 -37.84 -34.63
C ASP A 9 -12.65 -36.97 -33.59
N MET A 10 -11.35 -36.73 -33.84
CA MET A 10 -10.44 -35.94 -32.99
C MET A 10 -10.39 -34.46 -33.37
N PRO A 11 -10.19 -33.58 -32.37
CA PRO A 11 -9.27 -32.46 -32.62
C PRO A 11 -8.26 -32.15 -31.50
N ASN A 12 -7.06 -31.76 -31.96
CA ASN A 12 -6.13 -30.81 -31.32
C ASN A 12 -5.26 -31.27 -30.12
N ALA A 13 -4.14 -31.95 -30.41
CA ALA A 13 -3.10 -32.34 -29.45
C ALA A 13 -2.13 -31.18 -29.09
N VAL A 14 -2.63 -30.13 -28.42
CA VAL A 14 -1.85 -28.88 -28.17
C VAL A 14 -1.68 -28.50 -26.69
N GLN A 15 -2.57 -28.92 -25.79
CA GLN A 15 -2.52 -28.52 -24.36
C GLN A 15 -1.60 -29.40 -23.48
N ASN A 16 -0.82 -30.30 -24.08
CA ASN A 16 0.10 -31.22 -23.40
C ASN A 16 1.41 -30.53 -22.93
N LEU A 17 1.30 -29.38 -22.27
CA LEU A 17 2.38 -28.62 -21.66
C LEU A 17 1.95 -27.92 -20.35
N GLU A 18 0.69 -27.48 -20.25
CA GLU A 18 0.18 -26.81 -19.04
C GLU A 18 -0.12 -27.80 -17.89
N GLU A 19 -0.33 -29.08 -18.19
CA GLU A 19 -0.47 -30.14 -17.17
C GLU A 19 0.86 -30.57 -16.50
N GLU A 20 2.03 -30.10 -16.96
CA GLU A 20 3.30 -30.41 -16.28
C GLU A 20 3.46 -29.62 -14.97
N LEU A 21 2.88 -28.41 -14.90
CA LEU A 21 2.84 -27.59 -13.68
C LEU A 21 1.94 -28.16 -12.57
N VAL A 22 1.20 -29.24 -12.84
CA VAL A 22 0.23 -29.86 -11.92
C VAL A 22 0.86 -30.99 -11.07
N ARG A 23 2.17 -31.29 -11.24
CA ARG A 23 2.84 -32.43 -10.58
C ARG A 23 4.09 -32.10 -9.75
N VAL A 24 4.33 -30.84 -9.38
CA VAL A 24 5.41 -30.43 -8.46
C VAL A 24 4.82 -29.62 -7.30
N ASN A 25 5.33 -29.85 -6.08
CA ASN A 25 4.86 -29.29 -4.80
C ASN A 25 3.41 -29.61 -4.41
N ALA A 26 3.13 -30.91 -4.28
CA ALA A 26 2.40 -31.36 -3.08
C ALA A 26 3.42 -31.52 -1.94
N ASN A 27 2.99 -31.25 -0.69
CA ASN A 27 3.83 -31.18 0.53
C ASN A 27 4.85 -30.01 0.48
N ASP A 28 5.31 -29.37 1.56
CA ASP A 28 4.85 -29.25 2.96
C ASP A 28 5.41 -27.90 3.53
N GLU A 29 4.74 -27.34 4.56
CA GLU A 29 5.29 -26.96 5.89
C GLU A 29 6.82 -26.56 5.97
N GLU A 30 7.30 -25.35 6.42
CA GLU A 30 7.60 -24.99 7.86
C GLU A 30 8.23 -23.52 8.22
N ASP A 31 9.23 -23.32 9.14
CA ASP A 31 10.04 -22.07 9.53
C ASP A 31 11.43 -21.96 8.77
N ARG A 32 12.59 -21.33 9.20
CA ARG A 32 12.96 -20.15 10.07
C ARG A 32 14.22 -19.36 9.56
N GLU A 33 15.06 -18.93 10.50
CA GLU A 33 15.82 -17.68 10.59
C GLU A 33 16.86 -17.89 11.72
N ASP A 34 18.14 -17.49 11.58
CA ASP A 34 19.00 -17.22 12.75
C ASP A 34 20.14 -16.19 12.50
N MET A 35 20.60 -15.63 13.63
CA MET A 35 21.62 -14.61 14.01
C MET A 35 22.94 -14.52 13.21
N THR A 36 23.81 -13.48 13.30
CA THR A 36 24.11 -12.36 14.24
C THR A 36 24.82 -11.21 13.45
N SER A 37 25.32 -10.05 13.96
CA SER A 37 24.97 -9.02 14.98
C SER A 37 26.14 -7.99 15.07
N VAL A 38 26.19 -7.13 16.11
CA VAL A 38 27.33 -6.24 16.53
C VAL A 38 27.54 -4.94 15.70
N GLU A 39 27.91 -3.76 16.23
CA GLU A 39 27.58 -3.01 17.49
C GLU A 39 28.14 -1.56 17.36
N THR A 40 27.49 -0.53 17.93
CA THR A 40 28.19 0.52 18.73
C THR A 40 27.19 1.47 19.44
N PRO A 41 27.37 1.88 20.72
CA PRO A 41 26.31 2.55 21.49
C PRO A 41 26.54 4.05 21.78
N ARG A 42 25.46 4.85 21.85
CA ARG A 42 25.46 6.20 22.47
C ARG A 42 24.23 6.50 23.34
N ARG A 43 24.42 6.30 24.65
CA ARG A 43 23.86 7.03 25.80
C ARG A 43 22.63 7.94 25.58
N SER A 44 21.50 7.57 26.16
CA SER A 44 20.88 8.36 27.25
C SER A 44 19.89 7.48 28.04
N VAL A 45 19.62 7.87 29.28
CA VAL A 45 18.62 7.23 30.16
C VAL A 45 17.52 8.26 30.45
N ASP A 46 16.30 7.79 30.73
CA ASP A 46 15.65 8.23 31.97
C ASP A 46 14.56 7.26 32.46
N SER A 47 14.06 7.48 33.67
CA SER A 47 13.40 6.44 34.50
C SER A 47 11.91 6.70 34.80
N THR A 48 11.11 5.62 34.90
CA THR A 48 10.08 5.36 35.96
C THR A 48 9.33 4.04 35.61
N SER A 49 9.39 2.98 36.42
CA SER A 49 8.87 2.77 37.79
C SER A 49 7.39 2.38 37.87
N SER A 50 7.12 1.07 37.80
CA SER A 50 5.92 0.45 38.42
C SER A 50 6.20 -1.03 38.74
N ILE A 51 6.43 -1.34 40.02
CA ILE A 51 6.74 -2.71 40.49
C ILE A 51 5.58 -3.29 41.31
N SER A 52 4.68 -4.00 40.63
CA SER A 52 3.46 -4.56 41.25
C SER A 52 3.56 -6.07 41.52
N LYS A 53 3.39 -6.44 42.79
CA LYS A 53 3.64 -7.79 43.33
C LYS A 53 2.61 -8.82 42.84
N LYS A 54 3.06 -9.87 42.14
CA LYS A 54 2.36 -11.18 42.08
C LYS A 54 3.32 -12.34 42.39
N ARG A 55 3.17 -12.91 43.60
CA ARG A 55 3.62 -14.30 43.88
C ARG A 55 2.72 -15.25 43.09
N LYS A 56 3.27 -16.38 42.59
CA LYS A 56 2.75 -17.76 42.76
C LYS A 56 3.22 -18.71 41.62
N LYS A 57 3.63 -19.92 42.02
CA LYS A 57 3.89 -21.12 41.21
C LYS A 57 5.13 -21.10 40.30
N GLU A 58 6.28 -21.31 40.94
CA GLU A 58 7.38 -22.06 40.33
C GLU A 58 6.84 -23.38 39.77
N TRP A 59 6.84 -23.55 38.44
CA TRP A 59 6.73 -24.85 37.80
C TRP A 59 8.10 -25.17 37.24
N LYS A 60 8.77 -26.20 37.78
CA LYS A 60 10.08 -26.61 37.25
C LYS A 60 9.88 -27.21 35.87
N GLY A 61 10.18 -26.42 34.84
CA GLY A 61 10.25 -26.89 33.47
C GLY A 61 11.25 -28.03 33.39
N LYS A 62 10.76 -29.25 33.14
CA LYS A 62 11.64 -30.36 32.81
C LYS A 62 12.35 -29.98 31.52
N LYS A 63 13.68 -29.85 31.55
CA LYS A 63 14.47 -29.92 30.33
C LYS A 63 14.38 -31.35 29.81
N THR A 64 13.35 -31.63 29.01
CA THR A 64 13.25 -32.86 28.22
C THR A 64 14.19 -32.75 27.04
N SER A 65 15.50 -32.76 27.33
CA SER A 65 16.44 -33.30 26.36
C SER A 65 16.03 -34.75 26.14
N SER A 66 15.81 -35.14 24.89
CA SER A 66 15.47 -36.50 24.56
C SER A 66 16.67 -37.41 24.82
N SER A 67 16.44 -38.72 24.90
CA SER A 67 17.55 -39.67 25.12
C SER A 67 18.54 -39.77 23.93
N TYR A 68 18.34 -38.97 22.89
CA TYR A 68 19.11 -38.96 21.65
C TYR A 68 19.43 -37.51 21.28
N PRO A 69 20.61 -36.96 21.62
CA PRO A 69 20.92 -35.54 21.39
C PRO A 69 20.86 -35.12 19.91
N LEU A 70 20.96 -36.07 18.97
CA LEU A 70 20.71 -35.84 17.55
C LEU A 70 19.26 -35.44 17.27
N LEU A 71 18.27 -36.04 17.96
CA LEU A 71 16.85 -35.68 17.81
C LEU A 71 16.55 -34.32 18.44
N ASP A 72 17.24 -33.93 19.51
CA ASP A 72 17.09 -32.57 20.07
C ASP A 72 17.53 -31.53 19.03
N VAL A 73 18.73 -31.70 18.45
CA VAL A 73 19.25 -30.82 17.39
C VAL A 73 18.39 -30.88 16.11
N PHE A 74 17.86 -32.04 15.74
CA PHE A 74 16.95 -32.13 14.60
C PHE A 74 15.65 -31.36 14.86
N ASN A 75 15.03 -31.50 16.04
CA ASN A 75 13.82 -30.76 16.40
C ASN A 75 14.08 -29.27 16.69
N GLU A 76 15.34 -28.88 16.94
CA GLU A 76 15.76 -27.48 17.04
C GLU A 76 15.92 -26.89 15.64
N VAL A 77 16.68 -27.51 14.73
CA VAL A 77 16.80 -27.07 13.33
C VAL A 77 15.47 -27.21 12.56
N SER A 78 14.64 -28.19 12.91
CA SER A 78 13.27 -28.37 12.44
C SER A 78 12.22 -27.70 13.34
N GLY A 79 12.64 -26.91 14.32
CA GLY A 79 11.79 -26.11 15.22
C GLY A 79 12.01 -24.61 14.96
N ASP A 80 13.22 -24.28 14.55
CA ASP A 80 13.59 -23.34 13.49
C ASP A 80 13.15 -23.86 12.09
N LEU A 81 12.15 -24.78 12.08
CA LEU A 81 11.26 -25.11 10.98
C LEU A 81 9.79 -25.44 11.48
N LYS A 82 8.94 -24.45 11.83
CA LYS A 82 7.44 -24.57 11.99
C LYS A 82 6.49 -23.45 11.44
N VAL A 83 6.88 -22.16 11.44
CA VAL A 83 6.01 -20.94 11.34
C VAL A 83 6.58 -19.75 10.49
N ALA A 84 7.78 -19.85 9.89
CA ALA A 84 8.54 -18.72 9.30
C ALA A 84 9.33 -18.88 7.95
N THR A 85 9.29 -20.01 7.21
CA THR A 85 9.18 -19.91 5.74
C THR A 85 7.90 -19.11 5.44
N MET A 86 6.93 -19.14 6.37
CA MET A 86 5.81 -18.20 6.45
C MET A 86 6.17 -16.75 6.87
N SER A 87 7.40 -16.39 7.27
CA SER A 87 7.82 -14.99 7.49
C SER A 87 8.36 -14.43 6.19
N ILE A 88 9.21 -15.20 5.50
CA ILE A 88 9.61 -14.97 4.10
C ILE A 88 8.36 -14.88 3.21
N GLY A 89 7.42 -15.83 3.33
CA GLY A 89 6.16 -15.82 2.57
C GLY A 89 5.26 -14.61 2.86
N LYS A 90 5.17 -14.17 4.12
CA LYS A 90 4.45 -12.92 4.49
C LYS A 90 5.18 -11.68 3.97
N MET A 91 6.51 -11.65 4.01
CA MET A 91 7.32 -10.56 3.47
C MET A 91 7.18 -10.48 1.94
N ALA A 92 7.22 -11.60 1.23
CA ALA A 92 6.97 -11.66 -0.21
C ALA A 92 5.57 -11.12 -0.56
N GLN A 93 4.51 -11.63 0.08
CA GLN A 93 3.15 -11.14 -0.15
C GLN A 93 2.98 -9.64 0.17
N ALA A 94 3.66 -9.14 1.20
CA ALA A 94 3.67 -7.71 1.52
C ALA A 94 4.45 -6.89 0.49
N MET A 95 5.59 -7.39 0.02
CA MET A 95 6.45 -6.75 -0.99
C MET A 95 5.77 -6.70 -2.36
N ASP A 96 5.12 -7.77 -2.82
CA ASP A 96 4.40 -7.77 -4.11
C ASP A 96 3.24 -6.76 -4.11
N ARG A 97 2.48 -6.72 -3.00
CA ARG A 97 1.40 -5.75 -2.80
C ARG A 97 1.93 -4.32 -2.76
N GLU A 98 3.01 -4.08 -2.03
CA GLU A 98 3.61 -2.75 -1.90
C GLU A 98 4.30 -2.30 -3.21
N ALA A 99 4.93 -3.22 -3.95
CA ALA A 99 5.49 -2.94 -5.26
C ALA A 99 4.40 -2.50 -6.25
N SER A 100 3.27 -3.21 -6.32
CA SER A 100 2.14 -2.84 -7.17
C SER A 100 1.45 -1.52 -6.75
N ASN A 101 1.55 -1.13 -5.47
CA ASN A 101 1.11 0.18 -5.00
C ASN A 101 2.12 1.28 -5.37
N GLN A 102 3.41 1.06 -5.13
CA GLN A 102 4.47 2.02 -5.42
C GLN A 102 4.65 2.25 -6.92
N GLU A 103 4.50 1.24 -7.76
CA GLU A 103 4.54 1.40 -9.22
C GLU A 103 3.50 2.43 -9.68
N LYS A 104 2.23 2.26 -9.27
CA LYS A 104 1.16 3.23 -9.53
C LYS A 104 1.52 4.61 -8.95
N ALA A 105 1.95 4.66 -7.69
CA ALA A 105 2.28 5.91 -7.00
C ALA A 105 3.49 6.67 -7.58
N ARG A 106 4.41 5.98 -8.27
CA ARG A 106 5.62 6.57 -8.90
C ARG A 106 5.33 7.27 -10.23
N TYR A 107 4.29 6.86 -10.95
CA TYR A 107 3.88 7.50 -12.21
C TYR A 107 2.84 8.62 -12.02
N GLU A 108 2.25 8.73 -10.83
CA GLU A 108 1.28 9.78 -10.49
C GLU A 108 1.96 11.09 -10.07
N ASP A 109 1.93 12.09 -10.96
CA ASP A 109 2.34 13.48 -10.68
C ASP A 109 1.76 13.98 -9.33
N PRO A 110 2.60 14.39 -8.34
CA PRO A 110 2.12 14.94 -7.08
C PRO A 110 1.20 16.15 -7.25
N GLN A 111 1.42 16.96 -8.30
CA GLN A 111 0.56 18.09 -8.62
C GLN A 111 -0.77 17.62 -9.23
N GLN A 112 -0.84 16.47 -9.93
CA GLN A 112 -2.09 15.87 -10.39
C GLN A 112 -2.95 15.43 -9.20
N LYS A 113 -2.36 14.75 -8.21
CA LYS A 113 -3.06 14.37 -6.96
C LYS A 113 -3.64 15.59 -6.24
N LEU A 114 -2.90 16.69 -6.18
CA LEU A 114 -3.41 17.95 -5.63
C LEU A 114 -4.54 18.54 -6.50
N ARG A 115 -4.39 18.57 -7.84
CA ARG A 115 -5.42 19.06 -8.78
C ARG A 115 -6.73 18.29 -8.63
N GLU A 116 -6.68 16.96 -8.56
CA GLU A 116 -7.85 16.10 -8.37
C GLU A 116 -8.51 16.33 -7.01
N LYS A 117 -7.71 16.41 -5.93
CA LYS A 117 -8.21 16.76 -4.60
C LYS A 117 -8.93 18.12 -4.61
N ALA A 118 -8.37 19.12 -5.29
CA ALA A 118 -8.92 20.47 -5.37
C ALA A 118 -10.21 20.53 -6.22
N ILE A 119 -10.29 19.77 -7.31
CA ILE A 119 -11.51 19.67 -8.12
C ILE A 119 -12.63 18.99 -7.33
N ASN A 120 -12.31 17.95 -6.55
CA ASN A 120 -13.26 17.30 -5.65
C ASN A 120 -13.71 18.23 -4.51
N GLU A 121 -12.81 19.04 -3.96
CA GLU A 121 -13.12 20.07 -2.96
C GLU A 121 -14.10 21.12 -3.51
N VAL A 122 -13.80 21.74 -4.66
CA VAL A 122 -14.71 22.72 -5.31
C VAL A 122 -16.07 22.08 -5.64
N ARG A 123 -16.10 20.80 -6.03
CA ARG A 123 -17.35 20.06 -6.27
C ARG A 123 -18.15 19.82 -4.98
N GLY A 124 -17.48 19.66 -3.84
CA GLY A 124 -18.11 19.53 -2.52
C GLY A 124 -18.72 20.84 -1.99
N LEU A 125 -18.23 21.99 -2.44
CA LEU A 125 -18.63 23.33 -1.98
C LEU A 125 -19.80 23.95 -2.79
N GLU A 126 -20.61 23.11 -3.42
CA GLU A 126 -21.85 23.45 -4.16
C GLU A 126 -21.69 24.42 -5.34
N PHE A 127 -20.51 24.46 -5.97
CA PHE A 127 -20.27 25.27 -7.17
C PHE A 127 -20.93 24.68 -8.43
N THR A 128 -21.38 25.54 -9.35
CA THR A 128 -21.86 25.08 -10.66
C THR A 128 -20.73 24.46 -11.47
N SER A 129 -21.04 23.56 -12.40
CA SER A 129 -20.04 22.98 -13.32
C SER A 129 -19.22 24.05 -14.07
N SER A 130 -19.82 25.21 -14.35
CA SER A 130 -19.12 26.35 -14.98
C SER A 130 -18.06 26.98 -14.09
N GLU A 131 -18.27 26.99 -12.77
CA GLU A 131 -17.35 27.54 -11.76
C GLU A 131 -16.28 26.52 -11.41
N VAL A 132 -16.62 25.24 -11.31
CA VAL A 132 -15.65 24.14 -11.18
C VAL A 132 -14.63 24.19 -12.32
N ILE A 133 -15.08 24.35 -13.58
CA ILE A 133 -14.19 24.48 -14.75
C ILE A 133 -13.31 25.74 -14.67
N LYS A 134 -13.86 26.89 -14.27
CA LYS A 134 -13.08 28.13 -14.09
C LYS A 134 -12.02 27.98 -12.99
N ALA A 135 -12.38 27.39 -11.85
CA ALA A 135 -11.52 27.19 -10.69
C ALA A 135 -10.39 26.18 -10.98
N ALA A 136 -10.70 25.04 -11.61
CA ALA A 136 -9.70 24.11 -12.13
C ALA A 136 -8.74 24.82 -13.10
N GLY A 137 -9.28 25.67 -13.98
CA GLY A 137 -8.48 26.54 -14.84
C GLY A 137 -7.58 27.51 -14.07
N VAL A 138 -7.99 28.03 -12.91
CA VAL A 138 -7.13 28.85 -12.04
C VAL A 138 -6.02 28.00 -11.42
N PHE A 139 -6.32 26.84 -10.82
CA PHE A 139 -5.32 25.98 -10.19
C PHE A 139 -4.23 25.49 -11.16
N VAL A 140 -4.54 25.35 -12.46
CA VAL A 140 -3.55 25.04 -13.51
C VAL A 140 -2.63 26.23 -13.83
N ARG A 141 -3.12 27.48 -13.76
CA ARG A 141 -2.28 28.68 -13.99
C ARG A 141 -1.54 29.16 -12.74
N MET A 142 -2.12 28.94 -11.56
CA MET A 142 -1.66 29.45 -10.27
C MET A 142 -1.79 28.33 -9.22
N PRO A 143 -0.85 27.37 -9.17
CA PRO A 143 -0.92 26.23 -8.26
C PRO A 143 -0.91 26.65 -6.78
N ASP A 144 -0.36 27.82 -6.46
CA ASP A 144 -0.36 28.38 -5.11
C ASP A 144 -1.78 28.62 -4.57
N GLN A 145 -2.75 28.92 -5.45
CA GLN A 145 -4.16 29.09 -5.06
C GLN A 145 -4.78 27.77 -4.56
N MET A 146 -4.32 26.65 -5.11
CA MET A 146 -4.70 25.31 -4.64
C MET A 146 -4.02 24.95 -3.32
N GLY A 147 -2.80 25.45 -3.07
CA GLY A 147 -2.17 25.40 -1.74
C GLY A 147 -2.96 26.20 -0.70
N MET A 148 -3.33 27.43 -1.03
CA MET A 148 -4.15 28.31 -0.17
C MET A 148 -5.54 27.73 0.13
N LEU A 149 -6.21 27.09 -0.84
CA LEU A 149 -7.49 26.40 -0.63
C LEU A 149 -7.40 25.38 0.51
N PHE A 150 -6.32 24.61 0.59
CA PHE A 150 -6.12 23.61 1.64
C PHE A 150 -5.50 24.14 2.94
N ALA A 151 -4.99 25.38 2.94
CA ALA A 151 -4.61 26.09 4.16
C ALA A 151 -5.81 26.69 4.91
N LEU A 152 -6.98 26.80 4.25
CA LEU A 152 -8.18 27.42 4.81
C LEU A 152 -9.12 26.43 5.54
N PRO A 153 -9.69 26.84 6.69
CA PRO A 153 -10.84 26.17 7.31
C PRO A 153 -12.03 26.06 6.35
N GLU A 154 -12.80 24.99 6.49
CA GLU A 154 -13.92 24.63 5.60
C GLU A 154 -14.91 25.76 5.29
N PRO A 155 -15.39 26.57 6.28
CA PRO A 155 -16.29 27.68 6.00
C PRO A 155 -15.72 28.73 5.03
N LEU A 156 -14.40 28.96 5.06
CA LEU A 156 -13.73 29.99 4.26
C LEU A 156 -13.36 29.52 2.85
N ARG A 157 -13.27 28.20 2.60
CA ARG A 157 -12.89 27.66 1.29
C ARG A 157 -13.83 28.13 0.18
N ARG A 158 -15.14 28.19 0.45
CA ARG A 158 -16.15 28.62 -0.51
C ARG A 158 -16.05 30.10 -0.86
N GLU A 159 -15.88 30.97 0.14
CA GLU A 159 -15.73 32.42 -0.07
C GLU A 159 -14.43 32.72 -0.84
N TYR A 160 -13.34 32.05 -0.46
CA TYR A 160 -12.06 32.14 -1.15
C TYR A 160 -12.14 31.76 -2.64
N ILE A 161 -12.86 30.70 -3.00
CA ILE A 161 -13.07 30.33 -4.42
C ILE A 161 -13.91 31.40 -5.14
N VAL A 162 -14.93 31.99 -4.51
CA VAL A 162 -15.73 33.07 -5.11
C VAL A 162 -14.88 34.30 -5.43
N ASP A 163 -14.02 34.73 -4.50
CA ASP A 163 -13.17 35.90 -4.72
C ASP A 163 -12.03 35.62 -5.72
N MET A 164 -11.41 34.43 -5.66
CA MET A 164 -10.46 33.96 -6.68
C MET A 164 -11.08 33.98 -8.10
N LEU A 165 -12.35 33.60 -8.24
CA LEU A 165 -13.07 33.62 -9.52
C LEU A 165 -13.43 35.05 -9.98
N ARG A 166 -13.69 35.97 -9.06
CA ARG A 166 -13.89 37.41 -9.36
C ARG A 166 -12.61 38.07 -9.84
N ASP A 167 -11.48 37.83 -9.17
CA ASP A 167 -10.18 38.37 -9.54
C ASP A 167 -9.68 37.83 -10.89
N GLU A 168 -9.88 36.53 -11.17
CA GLU A 168 -9.58 35.96 -12.48
C GLU A 168 -10.41 36.61 -13.60
N ALA A 169 -11.70 36.90 -13.36
CA ALA A 169 -12.55 37.60 -14.31
C ALA A 169 -12.07 39.04 -14.56
N ALA A 170 -11.77 39.79 -13.50
CA ALA A 170 -11.23 41.15 -13.58
C ALA A 170 -9.86 41.20 -14.27
N ARG A 171 -9.00 40.19 -14.07
CA ARG A 171 -7.70 40.06 -14.75
C ARG A 171 -7.88 39.87 -16.27
N ARG A 172 -8.79 38.99 -16.69
CA ARG A 172 -9.10 38.77 -18.12
C ARG A 172 -9.61 40.04 -18.80
N GLU A 173 -10.47 40.81 -18.13
CA GLU A 173 -10.98 42.07 -18.66
C GLU A 173 -9.85 43.09 -18.93
N ARG A 174 -8.88 43.17 -18.03
CA ARG A 174 -7.67 44.02 -18.20
C ARG A 174 -6.80 43.53 -19.36
N GLU A 175 -6.57 42.22 -19.47
CA GLU A 175 -5.78 41.63 -20.57
C GLU A 175 -6.43 41.85 -21.94
N VAL A 176 -7.76 41.83 -22.04
CA VAL A 176 -8.49 42.20 -23.25
C VAL A 176 -8.34 43.69 -23.54
N LYS A 177 -8.52 44.57 -22.55
CA LYS A 177 -8.38 46.03 -22.72
C LYS A 177 -6.99 46.44 -23.20
N VAL A 178 -5.92 45.85 -22.64
CA VAL A 178 -4.54 46.12 -23.08
C VAL A 178 -4.31 45.67 -24.53
N LYS A 179 -4.83 44.50 -24.93
CA LYS A 179 -4.73 43.98 -26.31
C LYS A 179 -5.59 44.72 -27.35
N VAL A 180 -6.39 45.71 -26.92
CA VAL A 180 -7.18 46.60 -27.78
C VAL A 180 -6.56 48.02 -27.85
N LEU A 181 -5.50 48.26 -27.07
CA LEU A 181 -4.78 49.55 -26.96
C LEU A 181 -3.35 49.51 -27.52
N VAL A 182 -2.95 48.40 -28.15
CA VAL A 182 -1.63 48.13 -28.76
C VAL A 182 -1.84 47.61 -30.18
#